data_AF-A0A530GYH9-F1
#
_entry.id   AF-A0A530GYH9-F1
#
_cell.length_a   1.000
_cell.length_b   1.000
_cell.length_c   1.000
_cell.angle_alpha   90.00
_cell.angle_beta   90.00
_cell.angle_gamma   90.00
#
_symmetry.space_group_name_H-M   'P 1'
#
loop_
_entity.id
_entity.type
_entity.pdbx_description
1 polymer ?
#
loop_
_entity_poly.entity_id
_entity_poly.type
_entity_poly.pdbx_seq_one_letter_code
_entity_poly.pdbx_strand_id
1 'polypeptide(L)' 'MTVNLASFLYLVSGILFILALRGLSHPTTSRQGNLYGMIGMGIAIATTLAL' A
#
# COMPACT_ATOMS: atom_id res chain seq x y z
N MET A 1 18.26 -3.74 -2.44
CA MET A 1 17.65 -2.52 -3.07
C MET A 1 18.53 -1.29 -2.84
N THR A 2 18.35 -0.16 -3.55
CA THR A 2 18.96 1.12 -3.11
C THR A 2 18.09 1.78 -2.04
N VAL A 3 18.70 2.43 -1.04
CA VAL A 3 17.97 3.05 0.09
C VAL A 3 16.89 4.03 -0.38
N ASN A 4 17.21 4.88 -1.36
CA ASN A 4 16.26 5.85 -1.91
C ASN A 4 15.05 5.18 -2.58
N LEU A 5 15.26 4.07 -3.29
CA LEU A 5 14.18 3.36 -3.96
C LEU A 5 13.30 2.61 -2.94
N ALA A 6 13.88 2.04 -1.89
CA ALA A 6 13.11 1.44 -0.80
C ALA A 6 12.25 2.48 -0.07
N SER A 7 12.80 3.66 0.27
CA SER A 7 12.05 4.77 0.86
C SER A 7 10.89 5.23 -0.02
N PHE A 8 11.12 5.31 -1.34
CA PHE A 8 10.06 5.66 -2.29
C PHE A 8 8.94 4.61 -2.34
N LEU A 9 9.27 3.32 -2.37
CA LEU A 9 8.27 2.24 -2.38
C LEU A 9 7.47 2.19 -1.06
N TYR A 10 8.11 2.43 0.08
CA TYR A 10 7.39 2.55 1.35
C TYR A 10 6.45 3.76 1.37
N LEU A 11 6.84 4.89 0.77
CA LEU A 11 5.96 6.06 0.62
C LEU A 11 4.72 5.71 -0.22
N VAL A 12 4.90 5.04 -1.36
CA VAL A 12 3.80 4.58 -2.22
C VAL A 12 2.89 3.61 -1.47
N SER A 13 3.46 2.66 -0.73
CA SER A 13 2.70 1.74 0.12
C SER A 13 1.88 2.48 1.17
N GLY A 14 2.45 3.51 1.81
CA GLY A 14 1.75 4.33 2.80
C GLY A 14 0.54 5.05 2.21
N ILE A 15 0.68 5.64 1.02
CA ILE A 15 -0.43 6.29 0.30
C ILE A 15 -1.55 5.27 0.01
N LEU A 16 -1.21 4.06 -0.44
CA LEU A 16 -2.19 3.01 -0.71
C LEU A 16 -2.94 2.57 0.56
N PHE A 17 -2.28 2.50 1.71
CA PHE A 17 -2.95 2.21 2.98
C PHE A 17 -3.91 3.32 3.41
N ILE A 18 -3.56 4.59 3.20
CA ILE A 18 -4.47 5.72 3.47
C ILE A 18 -5.72 5.61 2.58
N LEU A 19 -5.54 5.31 1.28
CA LEU A 19 -6.65 5.10 0.35
C LEU A 19 -7.48 3.86 0.70
N ALA A 20 -6.85 2.80 1.21
CA ALA A 20 -7.52 1.59 1.66
C ALA A 20 -8.45 1.88 2.84
N LEU A 21 -7.94 2.56 3.88
CA LEU A 21 -8.72 2.95 5.05
C LEU A 21 -9.91 3.83 4.64
N ARG A 22 -9.67 4.84 3.79
CA ARG A 22 -10.74 5.70 3.25
C ARG A 22 -11.81 4.88 2.51
N GLY A 23 -11.40 3.92 1.67
CA GLY A 23 -12.31 3.07 0.92
C GLY A 23 -13.10 2.12 1.81
N LEU A 24 -12.49 1.59 2.87
CA LEU A 24 -13.12 0.69 3.84
C LEU A 24 -14.14 1.40 4.74
N SER A 25 -14.05 2.72 4.89
CA SER A 25 -15.00 3.51 5.69
C SER A 25 -16.41 3.62 5.09
N HIS A 26 -16.61 3.27 3.81
CA HIS A 26 -17.93 3.24 3.19
C HIS A 26 -18.21 1.88 2.50
N PRO A 27 -19.39 1.27 2.70
CA PRO A 27 -19.72 -0.04 2.11
C PRO A 27 -19.62 -0.07 0.58
N THR A 28 -19.99 1.03 -0.08
CA THR A 28 -19.97 1.16 -1.54
C THR A 28 -18.55 1.18 -2.12
N THR A 29 -17.56 1.68 -1.37
CA THR A 29 -16.15 1.73 -1.78
C THR A 29 -15.29 0.65 -1.13
N SER A 30 -15.85 -0.16 -0.22
CA SER A 30 -15.11 -1.14 0.60
C SER A 30 -14.28 -2.13 -0.23
N ARG A 31 -14.84 -2.61 -1.36
CA ARG A 31 -14.11 -3.50 -2.28
C ARG A 31 -12.88 -2.83 -2.90
N GLN A 32 -12.99 -1.56 -3.28
CA GLN A 32 -11.86 -0.80 -3.81
C GLN A 32 -10.83 -0.51 -2.71
N GLY A 33 -11.29 -0.17 -1.50
CA GLY A 33 -10.43 0.01 -0.33
C GLY A 33 -9.59 -1.25 -0.04
N ASN A 34 -10.22 -2.42 -0.05
CA ASN A 34 -9.52 -3.69 0.15
C ASN A 34 -8.48 -3.95 -0.95
N LEU A 35 -8.78 -3.64 -2.22
CA LEU A 35 -7.82 -3.77 -3.32
C LEU A 35 -6.59 -2.89 -3.12
N TYR A 36 -6.76 -1.62 -2.74
CA TYR A 36 -5.64 -0.73 -2.43
C TYR A 36 -4.79 -1.29 -1.28
N GLY A 37 -5.43 -1.85 -0.25
CA GLY A 37 -4.74 -2.48 0.88
C GLY A 37 -3.90 -3.68 0.46
N MET A 38 -4.44 -4.57 -0.38
CA MET A 38 -3.70 -5.73 -0.90
C MET A 38 -2.50 -5.31 -1.75
N ILE A 39 -2.67 -4.30 -2.62
CA ILE A 39 -1.56 -3.79 -3.45
C ILE A 39 -0.48 -3.15 -2.56
N GLY A 40 -0.89 -2.32 -1.59
CA GLY A 40 0.03 -1.70 -0.63
C GLY A 40 0.83 -2.75 0.16
N MET A 41 0.15 -3.76 0.69
CA MET A 41 0.79 -4.86 1.41
C MET A 41 1.77 -5.63 0.52
N GLY A 42 1.40 -5.90 -0.74
CA GLY A 42 2.29 -6.55 -1.70
C GLY A 42 3.57 -5.75 -1.95
N ILE A 43 3.46 -4.43 -2.15
CA ILE A 43 4.62 -3.54 -2.34
C ILE A 43 5.48 -3.52 -1.08
N ALA A 44 4.89 -3.39 0.11
CA ALA A 44 5.63 -3.38 1.37
C ALA A 44 6.44 -4.68 1.56
N ILE A 45 5.80 -5.84 1.41
CA ILE A 45 6.45 -7.14 1.55
C ILE A 45 7.58 -7.29 0.51
N ALA A 46 7.30 -7.01 -0.76
CA ALA A 46 8.30 -7.12 -1.82
C ALA A 46 9.50 -6.20 -1.57
N THR A 47 9.26 -4.97 -1.08
CA THR A 47 10.31 -4.01 -0.74
C THR A 47 11.14 -4.51 0.42
N THR A 48 10.52 -5.01 1.49
CA THR A 48 11.22 -5.57 2.66
C THR A 48 12.07 -6.78 2.30
N LEU A 49 11.54 -7.69 1.46
CA LEU A 49 12.27 -8.89 1.04
C LEU A 49 13.43 -8.58 0.08
N ALA A 50 13.32 -7.51 -0.70
CA ALA A 50 14.34 -7.08 -1.66
C ALA A 50 15.33 -6.04 -1.10
N LEU A 51 15.16 -5.61 0.17
CA LEU A 51 16.01 -4.66 0.85
C LEU A 51 17.39 -5.26 1.10
#